data_AF-A0A1I4BT58-F1
#
_entry.id   AF-A0A1I4BT58-F1
#
_cell.length_a   1.000
_cell.length_b   1.000
_cell.length_c   1.000
_cell.angle_alpha   90.00
_cell.angle_beta   90.00
_cell.angle_gamma   90.00
#
_symmetry.space_group_name_H-M   'P 1'
#
loop_
_entity.id
_entity.type
_entity.pdbx_description
1 polymer ?
#
loop_
_entity_poly.entity_id
_entity_poly.type
_entity_poly.pdbx_seq_one_letter_code
_entity_poly.pdbx_strand_id
1 'polypeptide(L)'
;MGVDQPIVKDMPNYGGSLDRVFQALADGTRRAMVERLIRGPVSVSELARPLEMSLPAVMQHVQVLEACGLVRSEKIGRVRTCRIEPDVLRTAEDWLAEQRTSWERRLDRLGDYLLDDPGTPEQGSL
;
A
#
# COMPACT_ATOMS: atom_id res chain seq x y z
N MET A 1 3.88 17.59 -32.76
CA MET A 1 3.54 18.22 -31.47
C MET A 1 2.90 17.12 -30.61
N GLY A 2 3.75 16.31 -29.97
CA GLY A 2 3.33 15.12 -29.23
C GLY A 2 2.67 15.56 -27.94
N VAL A 3 1.37 15.30 -27.82
CA VAL A 3 0.64 15.52 -26.57
C VAL A 3 1.24 14.61 -25.51
N ASP A 4 1.76 15.20 -24.44
CA ASP A 4 2.03 14.53 -23.18
C ASP A 4 0.77 13.75 -22.82
N GLN A 5 0.81 12.43 -22.97
CA GLN A 5 -0.28 11.61 -22.48
C GLN A 5 -0.28 11.74 -20.96
N PRO A 6 -1.42 12.07 -20.32
CA PRO A 6 -1.47 12.11 -18.88
C PRO A 6 -1.06 10.73 -18.36
N ILE A 7 -0.05 10.71 -17.47
CA ILE A 7 0.53 9.52 -16.82
C ILE A 7 -0.54 8.65 -16.11
N VAL A 8 -1.76 9.18 -15.95
CA VAL A 8 -2.86 8.63 -15.15
C VAL A 8 -3.85 7.76 -15.93
N LYS A 9 -3.56 7.34 -17.18
CA LYS A 9 -4.61 6.79 -18.06
C LYS A 9 -5.06 5.34 -17.73
N ASP A 10 -4.27 4.55 -17.02
CA ASP A 10 -4.61 3.15 -16.70
C ASP A 10 -4.48 2.84 -15.21
N MET A 11 -4.99 3.71 -14.34
CA MET A 11 -5.22 3.30 -12.96
C MET A 11 -6.55 2.52 -12.96
N PRO A 12 -6.56 1.20 -12.67
CA PRO A 12 -7.81 0.52 -12.38
C PRO A 12 -8.47 1.28 -11.22
N ASN A 13 -9.79 1.20 -11.10
CA ASN A 13 -10.65 2.10 -10.31
C ASN A 13 -10.40 2.02 -8.78
N TYR A 14 -9.18 2.34 -8.37
CA TYR A 14 -8.56 2.17 -7.07
C TYR A 14 -8.30 3.51 -6.39
N GLY A 15 -8.16 4.61 -7.14
CA GLY A 15 -7.58 5.87 -6.66
C GLY A 15 -8.15 6.34 -5.32
N GLY A 16 -9.47 6.47 -5.22
CA GLY A 16 -10.11 6.94 -3.99
C GLY A 16 -10.00 5.98 -2.79
N SER A 17 -9.85 4.67 -3.03
CA SER A 17 -9.74 3.65 -1.97
C SER A 17 -8.28 3.44 -1.57
N LEU A 18 -7.39 3.38 -2.55
CA LEU A 18 -5.97 3.09 -2.38
C LEU A 18 -5.23 4.28 -1.75
N ASP A 19 -5.58 5.51 -2.12
CA ASP A 19 -5.05 6.72 -1.47
C ASP A 19 -5.31 6.69 0.04
N ARG A 20 -6.52 6.29 0.44
CA ARG A 20 -6.89 6.19 1.86
C ARG A 20 -6.14 5.06 2.57
N VAL A 21 -5.90 3.94 1.88
CA VAL A 21 -5.09 2.84 2.42
C VAL A 21 -3.66 3.30 2.66
N PHE A 22 -3.01 3.93 1.68
CA PHE A 22 -1.65 4.43 1.86
C PHE A 22 -1.56 5.54 2.90
N GLN A 23 -2.51 6.48 2.92
CA GLN A 23 -2.57 7.50 3.96
C GLN A 23 -2.77 6.88 5.35
N ALA A 24 -3.61 5.86 5.47
CA ALA A 24 -3.78 5.12 6.73
C ALA A 24 -2.47 4.41 7.12
N LEU A 25 -1.81 3.72 6.20
CA LEU A 25 -0.59 2.97 6.48
C LEU A 25 0.66 3.83 6.63
N ALA A 26 0.62 5.13 6.32
CA ALA A 26 1.74 6.06 6.55
C ALA A 26 2.06 6.28 8.04
N ASP A 27 1.10 6.05 8.95
CA ASP A 27 1.26 6.22 10.40
C ASP A 27 1.75 4.93 11.09
N GLY A 28 2.78 5.06 11.93
CA GLY A 28 3.41 3.93 12.61
C GLY A 28 2.49 3.21 13.60
N THR A 29 1.65 3.96 14.33
CA THR A 29 0.68 3.37 15.26
C THR A 29 -0.36 2.54 14.52
N ARG A 30 -0.91 3.05 13.42
CA ARG A 30 -1.86 2.30 12.58
C ARG A 30 -1.24 1.04 12.00
N ARG A 31 0.03 1.06 11.57
CA ARG A 31 0.75 -0.16 11.16
C ARG A 31 0.87 -1.17 12.30
N ALA A 32 1.26 -0.74 13.49
CA ALA A 32 1.35 -1.61 14.66
C ALA A 32 -0.01 -2.23 15.04
N MET A 33 -1.10 -1.47 14.93
CA MET A 33 -2.46 -1.99 15.12
C MET A 33 -2.81 -3.06 14.07
N VAL A 34 -2.51 -2.82 12.79
CA VAL A 34 -2.74 -3.77 11.71
C VAL A 34 -1.95 -5.06 11.95
N GLU A 35 -0.65 -4.96 12.25
CA GLU A 35 0.20 -6.10 12.61
C GLU A 35 -0.36 -6.91 13.78
N ARG A 36 -0.91 -6.23 14.79
CA ARG A 36 -1.57 -6.89 15.93
C ARG A 36 -2.83 -7.63 15.51
N LEU A 37 -3.66 -7.03 14.65
CA LEU A 37 -4.93 -7.60 14.22
C LEU A 37 -4.77 -8.73 13.20
N ILE A 38 -3.65 -8.77 12.46
CA ILE A 38 -3.29 -9.92 11.59
C ILE A 38 -3.18 -11.21 12.41
N ARG A 39 -2.77 -11.12 13.69
CA ARG A 39 -2.68 -12.28 14.60
C ARG A 39 -4.04 -12.77 15.10
N GLY A 40 -5.11 -12.03 14.82
CA GLY A 40 -6.49 -12.39 15.15
C GLY A 40 -7.29 -11.23 15.74
N PRO A 41 -8.63 -11.34 15.71
CA PRO A 41 -9.53 -10.31 16.24
C PRO A 41 -9.33 -10.09 17.74
N VAL A 42 -9.43 -8.83 18.18
CA VAL A 42 -9.36 -8.46 19.60
C VAL A 42 -10.25 -7.27 19.91
N SER A 43 -10.57 -7.09 21.19
CA SER A 43 -11.27 -5.90 21.63
C SER A 43 -10.43 -4.63 21.44
N VAL A 44 -11.08 -3.48 21.28
CA VAL A 44 -10.41 -2.17 21.27
C VAL A 44 -9.56 -1.96 22.52
N SER A 45 -10.04 -2.41 23.69
CA SER A 45 -9.30 -2.30 24.94
C SER A 45 -8.03 -3.14 24.94
N GLU A 46 -8.06 -4.36 24.37
CA GLU A 46 -6.85 -5.19 24.21
C GLU A 46 -5.91 -4.63 23.15
N LEU A 47 -6.44 -4.06 22.06
CA LEU A 47 -5.65 -3.38 21.04
C LEU A 47 -4.94 -2.13 21.60
N ALA A 48 -5.54 -1.48 22.59
CA ALA A 48 -4.99 -0.31 23.27
C ALA A 48 -3.87 -0.64 24.26
N ARG A 49 -3.88 -1.82 24.89
CA ARG A 49 -2.92 -2.19 25.95
C ARG A 49 -1.43 -1.95 25.62
N PRO A 50 -0.93 -2.31 24.43
CA PRO A 50 0.48 -2.10 24.09
C PRO A 50 0.80 -0.66 23.64
N LEU A 51 -0.20 0.23 23.54
CA LEU A 51 -0.02 1.58 23.02
C LEU A 51 -0.01 2.58 24.18
N GLU A 52 1.00 3.44 24.25
CA GLU A 52 1.12 4.50 25.26
C GLU A 52 0.17 5.68 24.98
N MET A 53 -1.12 5.40 24.82
CA MET A 53 -2.14 6.41 24.49
C MET A 53 -3.52 6.08 25.05
N SER A 54 -4.40 7.07 25.03
CA SER A 54 -5.75 6.95 25.55
C SER A 54 -6.67 6.12 24.65
N LEU A 55 -7.72 5.52 25.22
CA LEU A 55 -8.75 4.81 24.45
C LEU A 55 -9.41 5.66 23.34
N PRO A 56 -9.74 6.95 23.56
CA PRO A 56 -10.22 7.82 22.50
C PRO A 56 -9.24 7.96 21.33
N ALA A 57 -7.93 8.07 21.60
CA ALA A 57 -6.91 8.14 20.56
C ALA A 57 -6.87 6.84 19.75
N VAL A 58 -6.91 5.68 20.42
CA VAL A 58 -7.00 4.37 19.76
C VAL A 58 -8.24 4.28 18.87
N MET A 59 -9.39 4.72 19.37
CA MET A 59 -10.63 4.74 18.59
C MET A 59 -10.53 5.62 17.35
N GLN A 60 -9.82 6.75 17.40
CA GLN A 60 -9.59 7.60 16.23
C GLN A 60 -8.75 6.88 15.17
N HIS A 61 -7.69 6.16 15.57
CA HIS A 61 -6.92 5.32 14.64
C HIS A 61 -7.77 4.20 14.03
N VAL A 62 -8.60 3.53 14.84
CA VAL A 62 -9.52 2.49 14.35
C VAL A 62 -10.51 3.08 13.34
N GLN A 63 -11.07 4.26 13.58
CA GLN A 63 -11.99 4.91 12.63
C GLN A 63 -11.33 5.21 11.28
N VAL A 64 -10.06 5.64 11.27
CA VAL A 64 -9.30 5.85 10.03
C VAL A 64 -9.10 4.52 9.30
N LEU A 65 -8.76 3.45 10.01
CA LEU A 65 -8.58 2.12 9.44
C LEU A 65 -9.89 1.52 8.92
N GLU A 66 -11.02 1.85 9.55
CA GLU A 66 -12.37 1.48 9.06
C GLU A 66 -12.76 2.27 7.82
N ALA A 67 -12.43 3.57 7.77
CA ALA A 67 -12.74 4.44 6.64
C ALA A 67 -12.00 4.07 5.34
N CYS A 68 -10.83 3.44 5.45
CA CYS A 68 -10.12 2.84 4.31
C CYS A 68 -10.46 1.35 4.10
N GLY A 69 -11.26 0.75 4.98
CA GLY A 69 -11.71 -0.63 4.87
C GLY A 69 -10.70 -1.68 5.33
N LEU A 70 -9.52 -1.31 5.85
CA LEU A 70 -8.52 -2.27 6.36
C LEU A 70 -8.97 -3.00 7.62
N VAL A 71 -9.82 -2.36 8.41
CA VAL A 71 -10.37 -2.90 9.66
C VAL A 71 -11.88 -2.89 9.58
N ARG A 72 -12.50 -3.96 10.08
CA ARG A 72 -13.89 -3.96 10.49
C ARG A 72 -13.96 -4.10 12.00
N SER A 73 -14.94 -3.46 12.62
CA SER A 73 -15.28 -3.76 14.00
C SER A 73 -16.76 -4.08 14.15
N GLU A 74 -17.06 -4.79 15.23
CA GLU A 74 -18.41 -5.14 15.64
C GLU A 74 -18.56 -4.94 17.14
N LYS A 75 -19.76 -4.54 17.56
CA LYS A 75 -20.09 -4.39 18.98
C LYS A 75 -20.84 -5.62 19.45
N ILE A 76 -20.22 -6.40 20.33
CA ILE A 76 -20.82 -7.56 20.98
C ILE A 76 -21.04 -7.20 22.46
N GLY A 77 -22.28 -6.89 22.81
CA GLY A 77 -22.63 -6.38 24.14
C GLY A 77 -21.96 -5.04 24.44
N ARG A 78 -21.06 -5.01 25.43
CA ARG A 78 -20.29 -3.80 25.80
C ARG A 78 -18.91 -3.74 25.14
N VAL A 79 -18.48 -4.80 24.45
CA VAL A 79 -17.14 -4.91 23.88
C VAL A 79 -17.19 -4.64 22.39
N ARG A 80 -16.28 -3.79 21.90
CA ARG A 80 -16.05 -3.59 20.47
C ARG A 80 -14.85 -4.41 20.04
N THR A 81 -15.07 -5.39 19.16
CA THR A 81 -14.05 -6.28 18.62
C THR A 81 -13.65 -5.80 17.24
N CYS A 82 -12.35 -5.68 16.98
CA CYS A 82 -11.77 -5.28 15.71
C CYS A 82 -11.11 -6.48 15.03
N ARG A 83 -11.12 -6.51 13.69
CA ARG A 83 -10.47 -7.52 12.85
C ARG A 83 -9.97 -6.90 11.54
N ILE A 84 -8.99 -7.55 10.91
CA ILE A 84 -8.55 -7.21 9.55
C ILE A 84 -9.59 -7.63 8.52
N GLU A 85 -9.74 -6.82 7.47
CA GLU A 85 -10.42 -7.20 6.22
C GLU A 85 -9.35 -7.40 5.12
N PRO A 86 -9.03 -8.66 4.76
CA PRO A 86 -7.88 -8.98 3.90
C PRO A 86 -7.99 -8.47 2.46
N ASP A 87 -9.20 -8.26 1.94
CA ASP A 87 -9.44 -7.82 0.56
C ASP A 87 -8.80 -6.47 0.24
N VAL A 88 -8.77 -5.57 1.22
CA VAL A 88 -8.20 -4.23 1.04
C VAL A 88 -6.68 -4.28 0.96
N LEU A 89 -6.05 -5.18 1.73
CA LEU A 89 -4.61 -5.41 1.66
C LEU A 89 -4.20 -6.00 0.30
N ARG A 90 -4.97 -6.96 -0.23
CA ARG A 90 -4.74 -7.52 -1.57
C ARG A 90 -4.75 -6.45 -2.64
N THR A 91 -5.74 -5.57 -2.63
CA THR A 91 -5.81 -4.45 -3.59
C THR A 91 -4.54 -3.60 -3.60
N ALA A 92 -3.99 -3.30 -2.41
CA ALA A 92 -2.76 -2.53 -2.31
C ALA A 92 -1.52 -3.31 -2.75
N GLU A 93 -1.46 -4.62 -2.43
CA GLU A 93 -0.42 -5.53 -2.88
C GLU A 93 -0.39 -5.66 -4.41
N ASP A 94 -1.55 -5.86 -5.03
CA ASP A 94 -1.69 -6.00 -6.48
C ASP A 94 -1.17 -4.75 -7.21
N TRP A 95 -1.56 -3.56 -6.74
CA TRP A 95 -1.07 -2.30 -7.30
C TRP A 95 0.45 -2.16 -7.16
N LEU A 96 1.02 -2.48 -6.00
CA LEU A 96 2.48 -2.44 -5.79
C LEU A 96 3.22 -3.43 -6.69
N ALA A 97 2.64 -4.63 -6.89
CA ALA A 97 3.19 -5.64 -7.78
C ALA A 97 3.18 -5.17 -9.24
N GLU A 98 2.10 -4.56 -9.71
CA GLU A 98 1.99 -3.96 -11.05
C GLU A 98 3.06 -2.87 -11.27
N GLN A 99 3.25 -1.98 -10.29
CA GLN A 99 4.28 -0.93 -10.39
C GLN A 99 5.69 -1.52 -10.47
N ARG A 100 5.99 -2.52 -9.63
CA ARG A 100 7.29 -3.22 -9.65
C ARG A 100 7.56 -3.86 -11.00
N THR A 101 6.60 -4.63 -11.53
CA THR A 101 6.76 -5.30 -12.82
C THR A 101 6.94 -4.31 -13.98
N SER A 102 6.25 -3.17 -13.94
CA SER A 102 6.45 -2.11 -14.95
C SER A 102 7.87 -1.53 -14.90
N TRP A 103 8.40 -1.32 -13.70
CA TRP A 103 9.77 -0.85 -13.47
C TRP A 103 10.82 -1.86 -13.95
N GLU A 104 10.67 -3.14 -13.60
CA GLU A 104 11.59 -4.22 -13.99
C GLU A 104 11.67 -4.34 -15.52
N ARG A 105 10.52 -4.39 -16.21
CA ARG A 105 10.48 -4.43 -17.70
C ARG A 105 11.16 -3.23 -18.36
N ARG A 106 11.18 -2.07 -17.70
CA ARG A 106 11.84 -0.87 -18.24
C ARG A 106 13.36 -0.97 -18.07
N LEU A 107 13.83 -1.57 -16.98
CA LEU A 107 15.24 -1.85 -16.75
C LEU A 107 15.76 -2.94 -17.68
N ASP A 108 14.99 -4.01 -17.90
CA ASP A 108 15.36 -5.10 -18.82
C ASP A 108 15.59 -4.57 -20.23
N ARG A 109 14.68 -3.74 -20.75
CA ARG A 109 14.85 -3.10 -22.07
C ARG A 109 16.08 -2.20 -22.18
N LEU A 110 16.46 -1.54 -21.09
CA LEU A 110 17.70 -0.76 -21.07
C LEU A 110 18.93 -1.68 -21.07
N GLY A 111 18.87 -2.78 -20.33
CA GLY A 111 19.90 -3.83 -20.36
C GLY A 111 20.10 -4.40 -21.76
N ASP A 112 19.01 -4.78 -22.43
CA ASP A 112 19.04 -5.29 -23.81
C ASP A 112 19.69 -4.26 -24.74
N TYR A 113 19.30 -2.98 -24.69
CA TYR A 113 19.90 -1.94 -25.54
C TYR A 113 21.40 -1.74 -25.29
N LEU A 114 21.86 -1.79 -24.04
CA LEU A 114 23.28 -1.65 -23.71
C LEU A 114 24.11 -2.88 -24.13
N LEU A 115 23.48 -4.06 -24.21
CA LEU A 115 24.12 -5.29 -24.67
C LEU A 115 24.12 -5.41 -26.21
N ASP A 116 23.12 -4.81 -26.87
CA ASP A 116 22.99 -4.74 -28.33
C ASP A 116 23.72 -3.53 -28.96
N ASP A 117 24.41 -2.69 -28.18
CA ASP A 117 25.34 -1.66 -28.67
C ASP A 117 26.77 -2.24 -28.72
N PRO A 118 27.22 -2.85 -29.83
CA PRO A 118 28.63 -3.14 -30.03
C PRO A 118 29.31 -1.77 -30.21
N GLY A 119 29.88 -1.27 -29.12
CA GLY A 119 30.42 0.07 -29.01
C GLY A 119 30.98 0.61 -30.32
N THR A 120 30.47 1.79 -30.70
CA THR A 120 31.08 2.79 -31.59
C THR A 120 32.32 2.26 -32.35
N PRO A 121 32.24 1.99 -33.66
CA PRO A 121 33.41 1.52 -34.40
C PRO A 121 34.54 2.55 -34.26
N GLU A 122 35.66 2.08 -33.69
CA GLU A 122 36.90 2.83 -33.64
C GLU A 122 37.26 3.22 -35.07
N GLN A 123 37.16 4.51 -35.38
CA GLN A 123 37.70 5.08 -36.61
C GLN A 123 39.23 5.04 -36.50
N GLY A 124 39.79 3.86 -36.75
CA GLY A 124 41.17 3.67 -37.16
C GLY A 124 41.28 3.84 -38.67
N SER A 125 42.37 4.50 -39.10
CA SER A 125 42.79 4.79 -40.48
C SER A 125 42.03 5.92 -41.18
N LEU A 126 42.66 7.00 -41.67
CA LEU A 126 44.03 7.21 -42.19
C LEU A 126 44.60 8.58 -41.80
#